data_AF-A0A849DXK2-F1
#
_entry.id   AF-A0A849DXK2-F1
#
_cell.length_a   1.000
_cell.length_b   1.000
_cell.length_c   1.000
_cell.angle_alpha   90.00
_cell.angle_beta   90.00
_cell.angle_gamma   90.00
#
_symmetry.space_group_name_H-M   'P 1'
#
loop_
_entity.id
_entity.type
_entity.pdbx_description
1 polymer ?
#
loop_
_entity_poly.entity_id
_entity_poly.type
_entity_poly.pdbx_seq_one_letter_code
_entity_poly.pdbx_strand_id
1 'polypeptide(L)'
;MKTKKQNKSGFTLVELMVVAIIVAILAAVAIPLMTGNKERAAATEAQAGCSTIATAMRMLRAEQGSYDASSVANDIQQLPGMRSGDLDGTYFSDGSYVLASSPSNFTITATANGPKAGEVGISGKTLSMEVKTTGEAEWGGTLTQ
;
A
#
# COMPACT_ATOMS: atom_id res chain seq x y z
N MET A 1 42.31 -48.54 -33.40
CA MET A 1 41.91 -47.30 -32.70
C MET A 1 40.39 -47.32 -32.56
N LYS A 2 39.85 -47.66 -31.38
CA LYS A 2 38.39 -47.82 -31.19
C LYS A 2 37.78 -46.47 -30.81
N THR A 3 36.99 -45.87 -31.70
CA THR A 3 36.30 -44.60 -31.49
C THR A 3 35.05 -44.80 -30.64
N LYS A 4 35.04 -44.21 -29.44
CA LYS A 4 33.93 -44.28 -28.48
C LYS A 4 32.79 -43.38 -28.98
N LYS A 5 31.72 -43.98 -29.51
CA LYS A 5 30.50 -43.26 -29.92
C LYS A 5 29.83 -42.67 -28.67
N GLN A 6 29.89 -41.35 -28.51
CA GLN A 6 29.18 -40.68 -27.41
C GLN A 6 27.68 -40.74 -27.71
N ASN A 7 26.93 -41.43 -26.84
CA ASN A 7 25.48 -41.46 -26.90
C ASN A 7 24.98 -40.06 -26.53
N LYS A 8 24.46 -39.32 -27.51
CA LYS A 8 23.77 -38.05 -27.24
C LYS A 8 22.39 -38.38 -26.68
N SER A 9 22.26 -38.36 -25.35
CA SER A 9 20.97 -38.34 -24.68
C SER A 9 20.39 -36.93 -24.77
N GLY A 10 19.45 -36.72 -25.69
CA GLY A 10 18.65 -35.49 -25.76
C GLY A 10 17.32 -35.69 -25.05
N PHE A 11 16.81 -34.62 -24.44
CA PHE A 11 15.44 -34.57 -23.90
C PHE A 11 14.44 -34.82 -25.02
N THR A 12 13.38 -35.56 -24.72
CA THR A 12 12.30 -35.80 -25.68
C THR A 12 11.39 -34.56 -25.76
N LEU A 13 10.81 -34.31 -26.93
CA LEU A 13 9.78 -33.27 -27.08
C LEU A 13 8.62 -33.47 -26.10
N VAL A 14 8.28 -34.73 -25.82
CA VAL A 14 7.21 -35.11 -24.90
C VAL A 14 7.54 -34.73 -23.46
N GLU A 15 8.79 -34.90 -23.00
CA GLU A 15 9.20 -34.45 -21.66
C GLU A 15 9.01 -32.95 -21.49
N LEU A 16 9.42 -32.14 -22.48
CA LEU A 16 9.25 -30.69 -22.41
C LEU A 16 7.77 -30.29 -22.45
N MET A 17 6.93 -31.01 -23.19
CA MET A 17 5.49 -30.74 -23.24
C MET A 17 4.81 -31.01 -21.89
N VAL A 18 5.10 -32.14 -21.24
CA VAL A 18 4.52 -32.47 -19.93
C VAL A 18 4.96 -31.46 -18.88
N VAL A 19 6.24 -31.06 -18.89
CA VAL A 19 6.76 -30.04 -17.96
C VAL A 19 6.09 -28.69 -18.18
N ALA A 20 5.92 -28.26 -19.44
CA ALA A 20 5.25 -27.00 -19.75
C ALA A 20 3.78 -26.97 -19.29
N ILE A 21 3.06 -28.09 -19.42
CA ILE A 21 1.67 -28.22 -18.95
C ILE A 21 1.60 -28.11 -17.42
N ILE A 22 2.48 -28.79 -16.69
CA ILE A 22 2.52 -28.72 -15.22
C ILE A 22 2.84 -27.28 -14.77
N VAL A 23 3.83 -26.63 -15.38
CA VAL A 23 4.17 -25.22 -15.07
C VAL A 23 3.00 -24.28 -15.36
N ALA A 24 2.26 -24.49 -16.45
CA ALA A 24 1.09 -23.68 -16.79
C ALA A 24 -0.02 -23.80 -15.74
N ILE A 25 -0.30 -25.02 -15.24
CA ILE A 25 -1.29 -25.27 -14.19
C ILE A 25 -0.84 -24.62 -12.87
N LEU A 26 0.42 -24.79 -12.49
CA LEU A 26 0.97 -24.19 -11.26
C LEU A 26 0.93 -22.66 -11.31
N ALA A 27 1.30 -22.05 -12.45
CA ALA A 27 1.25 -20.61 -12.63
C ALA A 27 -0.19 -20.06 -12.55
N ALA A 28 -1.16 -20.75 -13.14
CA ALA A 28 -2.56 -20.34 -13.13
C ALA A 28 -3.14 -20.24 -11.70
N VAL A 29 -2.72 -21.12 -10.78
CA VAL A 29 -3.18 -21.10 -9.38
C VAL A 29 -2.35 -20.14 -8.53
N ALA A 30 -1.04 -20.05 -8.75
CA ALA A 30 -0.14 -19.26 -7.90
C ALA A 30 -0.31 -17.74 -8.07
N ILE A 31 -0.58 -17.25 -9.28
CA ILE A 31 -0.71 -15.82 -9.57
C ILE A 31 -1.86 -15.14 -8.81
N PRO A 32 -3.12 -15.65 -8.81
CA PRO A 32 -4.23 -14.99 -8.13
C PRO A 32 -4.09 -14.98 -6.59
N LEU A 33 -3.41 -15.96 -6.00
CA LEU A 33 -3.17 -15.99 -4.55
C LEU A 33 -2.23 -14.87 -4.08
N MET A 34 -1.32 -14.42 -4.96
CA MET A 34 -0.29 -13.45 -4.57
C MET A 34 -0.76 -11.99 -4.61
N THR A 35 -1.89 -11.68 -5.27
CA THR A 35 -2.42 -10.31 -5.36
C THR A 35 -3.13 -9.88 -4.08
N GLY A 36 -3.96 -10.75 -3.49
CA GLY A 36 -4.71 -10.43 -2.27
C GLY A 36 -3.84 -10.12 -1.05
N ASN A 37 -2.70 -10.79 -0.90
CA ASN A 37 -1.76 -10.51 0.19
C ASN A 37 -1.12 -9.13 0.08
N LYS A 38 -0.88 -8.65 -1.15
CA LYS A 38 -0.28 -7.32 -1.38
C LYS A 38 -1.28 -6.20 -1.14
N GLU A 39 -2.55 -6.39 -1.49
CA GLU A 39 -3.61 -5.42 -1.18
C GLU A 39 -3.77 -5.23 0.33
N ARG A 40 -3.77 -6.32 1.11
CA ARG A 40 -3.80 -6.25 2.58
C ARG A 40 -2.56 -5.58 3.17
N ALA A 41 -1.37 -5.85 2.62
CA ALA A 41 -0.15 -5.17 3.04
C ALA A 41 -0.25 -3.66 2.78
N ALA A 42 -0.78 -3.24 1.63
CA ALA A 42 -1.02 -1.84 1.32
C ALA A 42 -2.06 -1.21 2.27
N ALA A 43 -3.16 -1.89 2.58
CA ALA A 43 -4.14 -1.39 3.54
C ALA A 43 -3.54 -1.18 4.93
N THR A 44 -2.68 -2.11 5.38
CA THR A 44 -1.95 -2.00 6.66
C THR A 44 -0.99 -0.81 6.67
N GLU A 45 -0.25 -0.60 5.57
CA GLU A 45 0.66 0.54 5.40
C GLU A 45 -0.10 1.88 5.42
N ALA A 46 -1.21 1.95 4.69
CA ALA A 46 -2.10 3.12 4.70
C ALA A 46 -2.63 3.42 6.10
N GLN A 47 -3.08 2.39 6.84
CA GLN A 47 -3.56 2.53 8.20
C GLN A 47 -2.49 3.05 9.14
N ALA A 48 -1.25 2.57 9.02
CA ALA A 48 -0.11 3.06 9.81
C ALA A 48 0.21 4.54 9.52
N GLY A 49 0.22 4.93 8.24
CA GLY A 49 0.40 6.33 7.83
C GLY A 49 -0.71 7.24 8.37
N CYS A 50 -1.98 6.84 8.19
CA CYS A 50 -3.12 7.57 8.73
C CYS A 50 -3.06 7.70 10.27
N SER A 51 -2.64 6.65 10.98
CA SER A 51 -2.48 6.68 12.44
C SER A 51 -1.39 7.65 12.90
N THR A 52 -0.29 7.72 12.15
CA THR A 52 0.81 8.67 12.39
C THR A 52 0.31 10.12 12.26
N ILE A 53 -0.37 10.42 11.15
CA ILE A 53 -0.98 11.74 10.91
C ILE A 53 -2.03 12.06 11.98
N ALA A 54 -2.86 11.09 12.36
CA ALA A 54 -3.87 11.28 13.41
C ALA A 54 -3.25 11.60 14.77
N THR A 55 -2.07 11.04 15.07
CA THR A 55 -1.33 11.36 16.29
C THR A 55 -0.83 12.80 16.24
N ALA A 56 -0.29 13.24 15.10
CA ALA A 56 0.11 14.62 14.89
C ALA A 56 -1.07 15.61 15.02
N MET A 57 -2.24 15.27 14.48
CA MET A 57 -3.47 16.05 14.64
C MET A 57 -3.95 16.12 16.10
N ARG A 58 -3.82 15.04 16.87
CA ARG A 58 -4.13 15.05 18.31
C ARG A 58 -3.17 15.96 19.08
N MET A 59 -1.88 15.99 18.72
CA MET A 59 -0.93 16.94 19.31
C MET A 59 -1.30 18.39 18.97
N LEU A 60 -1.65 18.67 17.71
CA LEU A 60 -2.13 19.99 17.29
C LEU A 60 -3.32 20.46 18.14
N ARG A 61 -4.31 19.58 18.37
CA ARG A 61 -5.45 19.89 19.23
C ARG A 61 -5.06 20.07 20.70
N ALA A 62 -4.08 19.34 21.20
CA ALA A 62 -3.59 19.52 22.57
C ALA A 62 -2.95 20.90 22.77
N GLU A 63 -2.30 21.44 21.73
CA GLU A 63 -1.65 22.75 21.77
C GLU A 63 -2.61 23.92 21.49
N GLN A 64 -3.48 23.78 20.48
CA GLN A 64 -4.33 24.87 19.98
C GLN A 64 -5.80 24.75 20.41
N GLY A 65 -6.19 23.64 21.03
CA GLY A 65 -7.57 23.37 21.45
C GLY A 65 -8.52 22.96 20.32
N SER A 66 -8.09 22.98 19.06
CA SER A 66 -8.90 22.61 17.90
C SER A 66 -8.11 21.75 16.91
N TYR A 67 -8.82 21.01 16.04
CA TYR A 67 -8.19 20.28 14.92
C TYR A 67 -8.01 21.15 13.68
N ASP A 68 -8.12 22.47 13.78
CA ASP A 68 -8.02 23.35 12.63
C ASP A 68 -6.57 23.39 12.11
N ALA A 69 -6.32 22.63 11.04
CA ALA A 69 -5.04 22.57 10.35
C ALA A 69 -5.14 23.27 8.98
N SER A 70 -5.99 24.30 8.86
CA SER A 70 -6.17 25.05 7.61
C SER A 70 -4.90 25.75 7.12
N SER A 71 -3.94 26.03 8.01
CA SER A 71 -2.58 26.46 7.64
C SER A 71 -1.72 25.34 7.02
N VAL A 72 -2.11 24.08 7.20
CA VAL A 72 -1.36 22.84 6.89
C VAL A 72 -2.03 22.04 5.75
N ALA A 73 -3.15 22.52 5.21
CA ALA A 73 -4.08 21.74 4.36
C ALA A 73 -3.50 21.13 3.07
N ASN A 74 -2.26 21.47 2.68
CA ASN A 74 -1.59 20.92 1.50
C ASN A 74 -0.22 20.29 1.80
N ASP A 75 0.24 20.33 3.04
CA ASP A 75 1.59 19.88 3.40
C ASP A 75 1.60 19.25 4.79
N ILE A 76 1.34 17.96 4.84
CA ILE A 76 1.26 17.16 6.07
C ILE A 76 2.56 17.26 6.89
N GLN A 77 3.67 17.62 6.24
CA GLN A 77 4.98 17.83 6.87
C GLN A 77 5.00 19.05 7.83
N GLN A 78 3.99 19.92 7.78
CA GLN A 78 3.86 21.04 8.72
C GLN A 78 3.10 20.66 9.98
N LEU A 79 2.58 19.43 10.08
CA LEU A 79 2.01 18.93 11.32
C LEU A 79 3.09 18.75 12.39
N PRO A 80 2.75 18.95 13.68
CA PRO A 80 3.71 18.80 14.77
C PRO A 80 4.35 17.41 14.76
N GLY A 81 5.68 17.36 14.73
CA GLY A 81 6.45 16.12 14.83
C GLY A 81 6.55 15.31 13.54
N MET A 82 6.08 15.82 12.41
CA MET A 82 6.25 15.18 11.09
C MET A 82 7.41 15.78 10.31
N ARG A 83 8.07 14.95 9.49
CA ARG A 83 9.15 15.34 8.57
C ARG A 83 8.90 14.74 7.19
N SER A 84 9.59 15.30 6.20
CA SER A 84 9.59 14.76 4.85
C SER A 84 10.18 13.35 4.82
N GLY A 85 9.44 12.41 4.25
CA GLY A 85 9.75 10.99 4.14
C GLY A 85 9.24 10.11 5.29
N ASP A 86 8.60 10.69 6.32
CA ASP A 86 8.08 9.90 7.45
C ASP A 86 6.92 8.97 7.04
N LEU A 87 6.22 9.27 5.93
CA LEU A 87 5.14 8.47 5.38
C LEU A 87 5.54 7.73 4.09
N ASP A 88 6.81 7.82 3.69
CA ASP A 88 7.31 7.11 2.53
C ASP A 88 7.37 5.61 2.81
N GLY A 89 6.67 4.85 1.98
CA GLY A 89 6.53 3.42 2.09
C GLY A 89 6.65 2.72 0.75
N THR A 90 6.18 1.47 0.71
CA THR A 90 6.24 0.64 -0.49
C THR A 90 5.12 1.01 -1.47
N TYR A 91 3.95 1.34 -0.94
CA TYR A 91 2.72 1.59 -1.71
C TYR A 91 2.22 3.03 -1.57
N PHE A 92 2.72 3.76 -0.58
CA PHE A 92 2.40 5.15 -0.32
C PHE A 92 3.68 6.00 -0.23
N SER A 93 3.50 7.29 -0.41
CA SER A 93 4.52 8.33 -0.24
C SER A 93 3.91 9.52 0.50
N ASP A 94 4.71 10.48 0.95
CA ASP A 94 4.18 11.67 1.64
C ASP A 94 3.03 12.35 0.87
N GLY A 95 3.17 12.54 -0.44
CA GLY A 95 2.14 13.14 -1.31
C GLY A 95 0.93 12.24 -1.59
N SER A 96 0.94 10.99 -1.10
CA SER A 96 -0.21 10.07 -1.20
C SER A 96 -1.31 10.41 -0.20
N TYR A 97 -1.00 11.17 0.85
CA TYR A 97 -1.93 11.49 1.91
C TYR A 97 -2.49 12.91 1.73
N VAL A 98 -3.79 13.08 1.95
CA VAL A 98 -4.48 14.37 1.94
C VAL A 98 -5.26 14.51 3.25
N LEU A 99 -5.06 15.64 3.94
CA LEU A 99 -5.75 15.97 5.17
C LEU A 99 -6.81 17.03 4.91
N ALA A 100 -8.07 16.69 5.20
CA ALA A 100 -9.15 17.66 5.36
C ALA A 100 -9.43 17.83 6.86
N SER A 101 -9.34 19.06 7.37
CA SER A 101 -9.54 19.33 8.79
C SER A 101 -10.62 20.38 9.01
N SER A 102 -11.29 20.29 10.15
CA SER A 102 -12.21 21.28 10.69
C SER A 102 -11.96 21.38 12.20
N PRO A 103 -12.43 22.42 12.90
CA PRO A 103 -12.16 22.57 14.34
C PRO A 103 -12.56 21.34 15.19
N SER A 104 -13.57 20.60 14.73
CA SER A 104 -14.22 19.50 15.45
C SER A 104 -13.82 18.10 14.96
N ASN A 105 -13.43 17.94 13.69
CA ASN A 105 -13.13 16.65 13.09
C ASN A 105 -12.04 16.77 12.02
N PHE A 106 -11.50 15.63 11.61
CA PHE A 106 -10.60 15.59 10.47
C PHE A 106 -10.74 14.27 9.72
N THR A 107 -10.45 14.33 8.43
CA THR A 107 -10.44 13.20 7.51
C THR A 107 -9.08 13.13 6.85
N ILE A 108 -8.43 11.97 6.95
CA ILE A 108 -7.20 11.66 6.23
C ILE A 108 -7.55 10.71 5.10
N THR A 109 -7.15 11.05 3.88
CA THR A 109 -7.32 10.18 2.71
C THR A 109 -5.95 9.80 2.18
N ALA A 110 -5.60 8.51 2.27
CA ALA A 110 -4.43 7.92 1.65
C ALA A 110 -4.82 7.39 0.27
N THR A 111 -4.11 7.81 -0.78
CA THR A 111 -4.28 7.33 -2.15
C THR A 111 -3.03 6.57 -2.56
N ALA A 112 -3.15 5.30 -2.91
CA ALA A 112 -2.00 4.48 -3.29
C ALA A 112 -1.37 5.00 -4.59
N ASN A 113 -0.36 5.86 -4.46
CA ASN A 113 0.40 6.47 -5.55
C ASN A 113 1.92 6.28 -5.33
N GLY A 114 2.31 5.43 -4.38
CA GLY A 114 3.71 5.12 -4.09
C GLY A 114 4.35 4.21 -5.14
N PRO A 115 5.66 3.92 -4.98
CA PRO A 115 6.49 3.31 -6.02
C PRO A 115 5.94 1.99 -6.59
N LYS A 116 5.33 1.14 -5.77
CA LYS A 116 4.79 -0.17 -6.19
C LYS A 116 3.28 -0.20 -6.37
N ALA A 117 2.58 0.92 -6.25
CA ALA A 117 1.12 0.96 -6.36
C ALA A 117 0.63 0.48 -7.74
N GLY A 118 1.34 0.86 -8.81
CA GLY A 118 1.05 0.42 -10.18
C GLY A 118 1.34 -1.06 -10.43
N GLU A 119 2.39 -1.61 -9.81
CA GLU A 119 2.80 -3.03 -9.98
C GLU A 119 1.80 -4.02 -9.36
N VAL A 120 1.00 -3.55 -8.40
CA VAL A 120 0.03 -4.36 -7.67
C VAL A 120 -1.42 -4.10 -8.14
N GLY A 121 -1.63 -3.15 -9.05
CA GLY A 121 -2.97 -2.80 -9.53
C GLY A 121 -3.82 -2.08 -8.48
N ILE A 122 -3.17 -1.48 -7.48
CA ILE A 122 -3.83 -0.69 -6.44
C ILE A 122 -3.69 0.82 -6.68
N SER A 123 -3.00 1.22 -7.73
CA SER A 123 -2.79 2.63 -8.08
C SER A 123 -4.12 3.39 -8.09
N GLY A 124 -4.19 4.50 -7.35
CA GLY A 124 -5.39 5.33 -7.24
C GLY A 124 -6.49 4.78 -6.33
N LYS A 125 -6.36 3.57 -5.77
CA LYS A 125 -7.25 3.12 -4.68
C LYS A 125 -6.96 3.93 -3.41
N THR A 126 -8.01 4.17 -2.63
CA THR A 126 -7.98 5.06 -1.47
C THR A 126 -8.37 4.35 -0.17
N LEU A 127 -7.76 4.76 0.93
CA LEU A 127 -8.18 4.44 2.29
C LEU A 127 -8.38 5.76 3.02
N SER A 128 -9.60 5.99 3.50
CA SER A 128 -9.96 7.20 4.23
C SER A 128 -10.25 6.87 5.69
N MET A 129 -9.71 7.67 6.59
CA MET A 129 -9.99 7.62 8.02
C MET A 129 -10.59 8.95 8.44
N GLU A 130 -11.81 8.91 8.95
CA GLU A 130 -12.49 10.05 9.54
C GLU A 130 -12.47 9.93 11.07
N VAL A 131 -12.01 10.97 11.76
CA VAL A 131 -12.00 11.02 13.22
C VAL A 131 -13.00 12.08 13.69
N LYS A 132 -14.03 11.62 14.41
CA LYS A 132 -15.09 12.47 14.97
C LYS A 132 -14.65 13.10 16.30
N THR A 133 -15.39 14.11 16.76
CA THR A 133 -15.16 14.82 18.04
C THR A 133 -15.08 13.88 19.25
N THR A 134 -15.83 12.78 19.21
CA THR A 134 -15.90 11.72 20.24
C THR A 134 -14.60 10.90 20.33
N GLY A 135 -13.68 11.05 19.38
CA GLY A 135 -12.44 10.27 19.29
C GLY A 135 -12.59 8.95 18.55
N GLU A 136 -13.81 8.62 18.11
CA GLU A 136 -14.09 7.46 17.26
C GLU A 136 -13.55 7.68 15.85
N ALA A 137 -12.85 6.68 15.32
CA ALA A 137 -12.31 6.67 13.96
C ALA A 137 -13.15 5.73 13.09
N GLU A 138 -13.68 6.25 11.98
CA GLU A 138 -14.40 5.50 10.97
C GLU A 138 -13.52 5.32 9.74
N TRP A 139 -13.48 4.11 9.19
CA TRP A 139 -12.69 3.75 8.02
C TRP A 139 -13.60 3.56 6.80
N GLY A 140 -13.14 4.07 5.66
CA GLY A 140 -13.81 3.91 4.36
C GLY A 140 -12.82 3.95 3.21
N GLY A 141 -13.33 3.88 1.98
CA GLY A 141 -12.52 3.95 0.75
C GLY A 141 -12.68 2.74 -0.15
N THR A 142 -11.79 2.64 -1.13
CA THR A 142 -11.78 1.60 -2.18
C THR A 142 -10.69 0.54 -1.96
N LEU A 143 -9.71 0.82 -1.09
CA LEU A 143 -8.78 -0.18 -0.57
C LEU A 143 -9.51 -1.10 0.41
N THR A 144 -9.41 -2.41 0.17
CA THR A 144 -10.01 -3.42 1.04
C THR A 144 -9.16 -3.60 2.28
N GLN A 145 -9.79 -3.50 3.46
CA GLN A 145 -9.17 -3.76 4.76
C GLN A 145 -8.84 -5.24 4.96
#